data_AF-A0A2V7DL36-F1
#
_entry.id   AF-A0A2V7DL36-F1
#
_cell.length_a   1.000
_cell.length_b   1.000
_cell.length_c   1.000
_cell.angle_alpha   90.00
_cell.angle_beta   90.00
_cell.angle_gamma   90.00
#
_symmetry.space_group_name_H-M   'P 1'
#
loop_
_entity.id
_entity.type
_entity.pdbx_description
1 polymer ?
#
loop_
_entity_poly.entity_id
_entity_poly.type
_entity_poly.pdbx_seq_one_letter_code
_entity_poly.pdbx_strand_id
1 'polypeptide(L)'
;MTVVVVAREIVLQRLVGLGLVAAVLALAPSADASPPDQTWIAGLYDNADFDGVILFITTGLGDVQPGLLCSPRQVILTVGFVSPADTAARTSPSAVDFPLTEILTVRR
;
A
#
# COMPACT_ATOMS: atom_id res chain seq x y z
N MET A 1 15.76 47.10 2.54
CA MET A 1 16.30 46.04 1.65
C MET A 1 15.97 44.64 2.18
N THR A 2 16.16 44.34 3.47
CA THR A 2 15.85 43.04 4.10
C THR A 2 14.38 42.61 4.02
N VAL A 3 13.44 43.52 4.30
CA VAL A 3 11.99 43.22 4.25
C VAL A 3 11.54 42.76 2.86
N VAL A 4 12.09 43.35 1.80
CA VAL A 4 11.77 42.99 0.41
C VAL A 4 12.32 41.60 0.06
N VAL A 5 13.51 41.25 0.56
CA VAL A 5 14.11 39.92 0.36
C VAL A 5 13.30 38.83 1.07
N VAL A 6 12.94 39.05 2.34
CA VAL A 6 12.12 38.10 3.12
C VAL A 6 10.72 37.95 2.49
N ALA A 7 10.09 39.04 2.06
CA ALA A 7 8.80 38.97 1.38
C ALA A 7 8.90 38.17 0.07
N ARG A 8 9.96 38.36 -0.71
CA ARG A 8 10.21 37.60 -1.93
C ARG A 8 10.40 36.11 -1.66
N GLU A 9 11.18 35.74 -0.64
CA GLU A 9 11.40 34.34 -0.25
C GLU A 9 10.10 33.66 0.17
N ILE A 10 9.28 34.32 1.00
CA ILE A 10 7.98 33.80 1.43
C ILE A 10 7.04 33.63 0.23
N VAL A 11 7.02 34.60 -0.69
CA VAL A 11 6.19 34.51 -1.91
C VAL A 11 6.63 33.34 -2.77
N LEU A 12 7.94 33.17 -3.01
CA LEU A 12 8.47 32.04 -3.77
C LEU A 12 8.12 30.70 -3.09
N GLN A 13 8.31 30.59 -1.78
CA GLN A 13 7.93 29.40 -1.02
C GLN A 13 6.44 29.08 -1.16
N ARG A 14 5.57 30.08 -1.07
CA ARG A 14 4.12 29.90 -1.23
C ARG A 14 3.74 29.48 -2.65
N LEU A 15 4.38 30.06 -3.67
CA LEU A 15 4.14 29.69 -5.07
C LEU A 15 4.58 28.25 -5.33
N VAL A 16 5.74 27.84 -4.80
CA VAL A 16 6.20 26.45 -4.90
C VAL A 16 5.23 25.51 -4.19
N GLY A 17 4.83 25.83 -2.95
CA GLY A 17 3.86 25.03 -2.21
C GLY A 17 2.53 24.90 -2.92
N LEU A 18 1.98 26.01 -3.43
CA LEU A 18 0.73 26.01 -4.19
C LEU A 18 0.86 25.22 -5.50
N GLY A 19 1.99 25.34 -6.20
CA GLY A 19 2.28 24.58 -7.40
C GLY A 19 2.35 23.08 -7.14
N LEU A 20 2.98 22.66 -6.03
CA LEU A 20 3.02 21.26 -5.62
C LEU A 20 1.63 20.71 -5.29
N VAL A 21 0.83 21.46 -4.53
CA VAL A 21 -0.57 21.07 -4.22
C VAL A 21 -1.39 20.95 -5.49
N ALA A 22 -1.29 21.92 -6.40
CA ALA A 22 -1.99 21.88 -7.67
C ALA A 22 -1.55 20.69 -8.54
N ALA A 23 -0.25 20.40 -8.59
CA ALA A 23 0.27 19.24 -9.31
C ALA A 23 -0.29 17.92 -8.75
N VAL A 24 -0.23 17.72 -7.42
CA VAL A 24 -0.75 16.50 -6.77
C VAL A 24 -2.24 16.33 -7.01
N LEU A 25 -3.04 17.40 -6.91
CA LEU A 25 -4.48 17.34 -7.18
C LEU A 25 -4.80 17.05 -8.65
N ALA A 26 -3.91 17.42 -9.56
CA ALA A 26 -4.08 17.20 -10.99
C ALA A 26 -3.61 15.80 -11.45
N LEU A 27 -2.83 15.06 -10.65
CA LEU A 27 -2.29 13.75 -11.05
C LEU A 27 -3.39 12.74 -11.43
N ALA A 28 -4.34 12.49 -10.54
CA ALA A 28 -5.44 11.55 -10.77
C ALA A 28 -6.30 11.90 -12.01
N PRO A 29 -6.84 13.12 -12.16
CA PRO A 29 -7.62 13.46 -13.35
C PRO A 29 -6.79 13.49 -14.64
N SER A 30 -5.48 13.72 -14.57
CA SER A 30 -4.58 13.60 -15.72
C SER A 30 -4.37 12.14 -16.14
N ALA A 31 -4.34 11.22 -15.17
CA ALA A 31 -4.25 9.79 -15.43
C ALA A 31 -5.53 9.22 -16.04
N ASP A 32 -6.70 9.67 -15.57
CA ASP A 32 -8.02 9.30 -16.09
C ASP A 32 -8.40 10.03 -17.40
N ALA A 33 -7.50 10.86 -17.95
CA ALA A 33 -7.72 11.51 -19.23
C ALA A 33 -7.91 10.48 -20.37
N SER A 34 -8.30 10.94 -21.55
CA SER A 34 -8.48 10.06 -22.71
C SER A 34 -7.42 10.32 -23.78
N PRO A 35 -6.58 9.33 -24.14
CA PRO A 35 -6.52 7.98 -23.58
C PRO A 35 -5.95 7.97 -22.14
N PRO A 36 -6.33 6.98 -21.30
CA PRO A 36 -5.78 6.87 -19.95
C PRO A 36 -4.26 6.74 -19.95
N ASP A 37 -3.60 7.35 -18.97
CA ASP A 37 -2.15 7.26 -18.83
C ASP A 37 -1.73 5.82 -18.57
N GLN A 38 -0.98 5.24 -19.51
CA GLN A 38 -0.51 3.86 -19.43
C GLN A 38 0.55 3.64 -18.33
N THR A 39 1.15 4.72 -17.82
CA THR A 39 2.13 4.67 -16.72
C THR A 39 1.47 4.79 -15.35
N TRP A 40 0.18 5.12 -15.28
CA TRP A 40 -0.54 5.24 -14.02
C TRP A 40 -0.88 3.86 -13.44
N ILE A 41 -0.26 3.56 -12.30
CA ILE A 41 -0.53 2.36 -11.51
C ILE A 41 -1.50 2.74 -10.39
N ALA A 42 -2.77 2.33 -10.51
CA ALA A 42 -3.80 2.57 -9.51
C ALA A 42 -3.40 1.98 -8.14
N GLY A 43 -3.74 2.68 -7.06
CA GLY A 43 -3.31 2.38 -5.70
C GLY A 43 -1.92 2.94 -5.34
N LEU A 44 -0.98 2.99 -6.31
CA LEU A 44 0.40 3.37 -6.03
C LEU A 44 0.63 4.89 -6.04
N TYR A 45 -0.03 5.62 -6.95
CA TYR A 45 0.16 7.07 -7.12
C TYR A 45 -1.00 7.92 -6.58
N ASP A 46 -2.12 7.31 -6.23
CA ASP A 46 -3.38 7.97 -5.85
C ASP A 46 -3.75 7.83 -4.36
N ASN A 47 -2.87 7.21 -3.56
CA ASN A 47 -3.14 6.89 -2.15
C ASN A 47 -4.36 5.96 -1.99
N ALA A 48 -4.64 5.10 -2.97
CA ALA A 48 -5.74 4.13 -2.93
C ALA A 48 -5.27 2.68 -2.68
N ASP A 49 -4.10 2.48 -2.05
CA ASP A 49 -3.56 1.17 -1.66
C ASP A 49 -4.02 0.69 -0.27
N PHE A 50 -4.86 1.47 0.42
CA PHE A 50 -5.46 1.15 1.72
C PHE A 50 -4.47 1.05 2.89
N ASP A 51 -3.25 1.58 2.76
CA ASP A 51 -2.27 1.65 3.85
C ASP A 51 -2.84 2.34 5.11
N GLY A 52 -3.63 3.41 4.92
CA GLY A 52 -4.32 4.13 5.98
C GLY A 52 -5.41 3.32 6.68
N VAL A 53 -6.08 2.39 5.97
CA VAL A 53 -7.06 1.49 6.60
C VAL A 53 -6.36 0.45 7.46
N ILE A 54 -5.26 -0.12 6.98
CA ILE A 54 -4.44 -1.04 7.76
C ILE A 54 -3.87 -0.33 8.99
N LEU A 55 -3.34 0.88 8.82
CA LEU A 55 -2.86 1.71 9.93
C LEU A 55 -3.99 1.98 10.94
N PHE A 56 -5.20 2.29 10.47
CA PHE A 56 -6.35 2.56 11.33
C PHE A 56 -6.78 1.35 12.17
N ILE A 57 -6.82 0.16 11.57
CA ILE A 57 -7.16 -1.09 12.27
C ILE A 57 -6.04 -1.47 13.27
N THR A 58 -4.79 -1.38 12.85
CA THR A 58 -3.64 -1.82 13.66
C THR A 58 -3.33 -0.87 14.82
N THR A 59 -3.60 0.43 14.68
CA THR A 59 -3.42 1.41 15.76
C THR A 59 -4.57 1.38 16.77
N GLY A 60 -5.63 0.60 16.55
CA GLY A 60 -6.80 0.56 17.42
C GLY A 60 -7.60 1.86 17.44
N LEU A 61 -7.33 2.77 16.51
CA LEU A 61 -8.15 3.96 16.25
C LEU A 61 -9.47 3.61 15.54
N GLY A 62 -9.55 2.39 15.01
CA GLY A 62 -10.78 1.76 14.53
C GLY A 62 -11.86 1.65 15.59
N ASP A 63 -13.11 1.91 15.20
CA ASP A 63 -14.29 1.56 15.99
C ASP A 63 -14.41 0.03 16.04
N VAL A 64 -13.68 -0.58 16.97
CA VAL A 64 -13.75 -2.02 17.23
C VAL A 64 -14.88 -2.25 18.21
N GLN A 65 -15.90 -3.00 17.78
CA GLN A 65 -16.99 -3.42 18.65
C GLN A 65 -16.41 -4.06 19.93
N PRO A 66 -16.70 -3.52 21.14
CA PRO A 66 -16.02 -3.90 22.39
C PRO A 66 -16.10 -5.40 22.72
N GLY A 67 -17.11 -6.12 22.18
CA GLY A 67 -17.32 -7.56 22.43
C GLY A 67 -16.32 -8.50 21.75
N LEU A 68 -15.51 -8.03 20.79
CA LEU A 68 -14.47 -8.84 20.13
C LEU A 68 -13.09 -8.74 20.82
N LEU A 69 -12.95 -7.86 21.82
CA LEU A 69 -11.68 -7.57 22.50
C LEU A 69 -11.36 -8.50 23.68
N CYS A 70 -12.18 -9.51 23.99
CA CYS A 70 -11.87 -10.47 25.07
C CYS A 70 -10.63 -11.35 24.80
N SER A 71 -10.01 -11.23 23.62
CA SER A 71 -8.64 -11.69 23.40
C SER A 71 -8.01 -10.89 22.25
N PRO A 72 -7.33 -9.76 22.52
CA PRO A 72 -6.54 -9.10 21.51
C PRO A 72 -5.25 -9.93 21.41
N ARG A 73 -5.28 -11.00 20.62
CA ARG A 73 -4.04 -11.68 20.23
C ARG A 73 -3.33 -10.69 19.32
N GLN A 74 -2.43 -9.89 19.88
CA GLN A 74 -1.58 -8.97 19.12
C GLN A 74 -0.96 -9.77 17.96
N VAL A 75 -1.36 -9.45 16.74
CA VAL A 75 -0.74 -10.02 15.56
C VAL A 75 0.59 -9.29 15.43
N ILE A 76 1.67 -9.99 15.79
CA ILE A 76 3.04 -9.50 15.60
C ILE A 76 3.23 -9.27 14.10
N LEU A 77 3.38 -8.01 13.70
CA LEU A 77 3.71 -7.62 12.33
C LEU A 77 5.12 -8.15 12.02
N THR A 78 5.18 -9.32 11.36
CA THR A 78 6.45 -9.90 10.93
C THR A 78 6.73 -9.43 9.51
N VAL A 79 7.56 -8.41 9.36
CA VAL A 79 8.14 -8.04 8.06
C VAL A 79 9.28 -9.00 7.77
N GLY A 80 9.05 -9.95 6.86
CA GLY A 80 10.08 -10.85 6.34
C GLY A 80 10.65 -10.31 5.05
N PHE A 81 11.97 -10.16 4.97
CA PHE A 81 12.66 -9.93 3.69
C PHE A 81 12.74 -11.25 2.93
N VAL A 82 12.17 -11.30 1.73
CA VAL A 82 12.40 -12.42 0.79
C VAL A 82 13.63 -12.08 -0.03
N SER A 83 14.68 -12.89 0.10
CA SER A 83 15.84 -12.78 -0.78
C SER A 83 15.48 -13.33 -2.16
N PRO A 84 15.90 -12.68 -3.28
CA PRO A 84 15.68 -13.22 -4.63
C PRO A 84 16.25 -14.64 -4.83
N ALA A 85 17.23 -15.04 -4.00
CA ALA A 85 17.79 -16.39 -4.02
C ALA A 85 16.78 -17.47 -3.59
N ASP A 86 15.77 -17.12 -2.76
CA ASP A 86 14.77 -18.07 -2.27
C ASP A 86 13.74 -18.46 -3.34
N THR A 87 13.57 -17.63 -4.38
CA THR A 87 12.74 -17.95 -5.54
C THR A 87 13.41 -19.01 -6.43
N ALA A 88 14.74 -18.98 -6.55
CA ALA A 88 15.49 -19.93 -7.37
C ALA A 88 15.47 -21.36 -6.80
N ALA A 89 15.34 -21.52 -5.47
CA ALA A 89 15.34 -22.84 -4.83
C ALA A 89 14.05 -23.65 -5.11
N ARG A 90 12.95 -23.01 -5.55
CA ARG A 90 11.64 -23.66 -5.69
C ARG A 90 11.40 -24.29 -7.08
N THR A 91 12.40 -24.31 -7.96
CA THR A 91 12.33 -24.93 -9.30
C THR A 91 13.13 -26.23 -9.44
N SER A 92 13.44 -26.92 -8.33
CA SER A 92 13.87 -28.32 -8.39
C SER A 92 12.66 -29.25 -8.21
N PRO A 93 12.25 -30.02 -9.24
CA PRO A 93 11.23 -31.05 -9.09
C PRO A 93 11.87 -32.28 -8.43
N SER A 94 12.12 -32.22 -7.12
CA SER A 94 12.34 -33.44 -6.36
C SER A 94 10.98 -34.04 -6.04
N ALA A 95 10.68 -35.15 -6.71
CA ALA A 95 9.51 -35.99 -6.53
C ALA A 95 9.15 -36.18 -5.05
N VAL A 96 7.99 -35.66 -4.67
CA VAL A 96 7.28 -36.12 -3.47
C VAL A 96 6.17 -37.03 -4.00
N ASP A 97 6.39 -38.33 -3.91
CA ASP A 97 5.38 -39.35 -4.16
C ASP A 97 4.18 -39.09 -3.26
N PHE A 98 3.11 -38.53 -3.82
CA PHE A 98 1.83 -38.38 -3.17
C PHE A 98 1.05 -39.69 -3.42
N PRO A 99 0.73 -40.51 -2.38
CA PRO A 99 -0.13 -41.65 -2.60
C PRO A 99 -1.54 -41.17 -2.95
N LEU A 100 -1.98 -41.46 -4.17
CA LEU A 100 -3.29 -41.13 -4.74
C LEU A 100 -4.45 -41.96 -4.14
N THR A 101 -4.54 -42.05 -2.82
CA THR A 101 -5.60 -42.82 -2.16
C THR A 101 -6.49 -42.02 -1.21
N GLU A 102 -6.26 -40.71 -1.02
CA GLU A 102 -7.03 -39.91 -0.06
C GLU A 102 -8.02 -38.89 -0.67
N ILE A 103 -8.17 -38.83 -2.01
CA ILE A 103 -9.06 -37.85 -2.68
C ILE A 103 -10.40 -38.47 -3.15
N LEU A 104 -10.76 -39.66 -2.66
CA LEU A 104 -12.09 -40.25 -2.90
C LEU A 104 -12.76 -40.66 -1.59
N THR A 105 -13.04 -39.69 -0.71
CA THR A 105 -14.14 -39.78 0.26
C THR A 105 -14.72 -38.39 0.52
N VAL A 106 -15.36 -37.84 -0.52
CA VAL A 106 -16.57 -37.03 -0.32
C VAL A 106 -17.73 -38.00 -0.58
N ARG A 107 -18.12 -38.73 0.48
CA ARG A 107 -19.27 -39.63 0.46
C ARG A 107 -20.54 -38.80 0.65
N ARG A 108 -21.41 -38.90 -0.37
CA ARG A 108 -22.89 -38.91 -0.37
C ARG A 108 -23.62 -38.10 0.69
#